data_AF-A0A7Y5N722-F1
#
_entry.id   AF-A0A7Y5N722-F1
#
_cell.length_a   1.000
_cell.length_b   1.000
_cell.length_c   1.000
_cell.angle_alpha   90.00
_cell.angle_beta   90.00
_cell.angle_gamma   90.00
#
_symmetry.space_group_name_H-M   'P 1'
#
loop_
_entity.id
_entity.type
_entity.pdbx_description
1 polymer ?
#
loop_
_entity_poly.entity_id
_entity_poly.type
_entity_poly.pdbx_seq_one_letter_code
_entity_poly.pdbx_strand_id
1 'polypeptide(L)'
;MSDPVRVLTTLAKALSAMGLYTPGHPAREKALDVAYEELSSLQGRDPYAQFSFLGDEVVYGQSALREMGAWDWGRKLAAAGVQRLEFVDVVSREEYGEFLADLLARMAPAPGAPGASTAEARHARRQG
;
A
#
# COMPACT_ATOMS: atom_id res chain seq x y z
N MET A 1 -16.70 -6.40 -7.79
CA MET A 1 -15.34 -6.28 -7.23
C MET A 1 -15.05 -7.53 -6.43
N SER A 2 -13.99 -8.25 -6.78
CA SER A 2 -13.57 -9.46 -6.06
C SER A 2 -12.94 -9.11 -4.71
N ASP A 3 -12.88 -10.09 -3.79
CA ASP A 3 -12.36 -9.84 -2.43
C ASP A 3 -10.86 -9.50 -2.39
N PRO A 4 -9.98 -10.14 -3.20
CA PRO A 4 -8.59 -9.71 -3.32
C PRO A 4 -8.45 -8.23 -3.74
N VAL A 5 -9.31 -7.77 -4.65
CA VAL A 5 -9.34 -6.37 -5.09
C VAL A 5 -9.78 -5.45 -3.94
N ARG A 6 -10.70 -5.91 -3.09
CA ARG A 6 -11.16 -5.17 -1.90
C ARG A 6 -10.06 -5.02 -0.86
N VAL A 7 -9.34 -6.09 -0.56
CA VAL A 7 -8.16 -6.07 0.33
C VAL A 7 -7.13 -5.05 -0.16
N LEU A 8 -6.75 -5.09 -1.43
CA LEU A 8 -5.77 -4.14 -1.98
C LEU A 8 -6.27 -2.69 -1.96
N THR A 9 -7.55 -2.49 -2.25
CA THR A 9 -8.16 -1.16 -2.23
C THR A 9 -8.19 -0.57 -0.81
N THR A 10 -8.52 -1.37 0.21
CA THR A 10 -8.54 -0.91 1.60
C THR A 10 -7.14 -0.77 2.17
N LEU A 11 -6.19 -1.64 1.81
CA LEU A 11 -4.77 -1.50 2.13
C LEU A 11 -4.20 -0.17 1.63
N ALA A 12 -4.46 0.21 0.38
CA ALA A 12 -4.03 1.50 -0.16
C ALA A 12 -4.64 2.70 0.59
N LYS A 13 -5.90 2.60 1.01
CA LYS A 13 -6.55 3.64 1.83
C LYS A 13 -5.92 3.73 3.22
N ALA A 14 -5.61 2.60 3.85
CA ALA A 14 -4.93 2.55 5.15
C ALA A 14 -3.53 3.16 5.07
N LEU A 15 -2.72 2.77 4.08
CA LEU A 15 -1.39 3.35 3.85
C LEU A 15 -1.46 4.87 3.61
N SER A 16 -2.43 5.32 2.83
CA SER A 16 -2.67 6.76 2.61
C SER A 16 -2.98 7.48 3.93
N ALA A 17 -3.89 6.93 4.74
CA ALA A 17 -4.27 7.52 6.03
C ALA A 17 -3.11 7.52 7.04
N MET A 18 -2.32 6.44 7.09
CA MET A 18 -1.15 6.32 7.97
C MET A 18 -0.03 7.29 7.59
N GLY A 19 0.11 7.64 6.31
CA GLY A 19 1.03 8.68 5.84
C GLY A 19 0.57 10.11 6.12
N LEU A 20 -0.74 10.32 6.32
CA LEU A 20 -1.33 11.65 6.57
C LEU A 20 -1.50 11.96 8.06
N TYR A 21 -1.82 10.94 8.86
CA TYR A 21 -2.21 11.11 10.25
C TYR A 21 -1.31 10.32 11.21
N THR A 22 -1.04 10.91 12.37
CA THR A 22 -0.30 10.25 13.45
C THR A 22 -1.07 9.07 14.04
N PRO A 23 -0.39 8.11 14.69
CA PRO A 23 -1.04 7.05 15.47
C PRO A 23 -2.09 7.61 16.44
N GLY A 24 -3.23 6.91 16.59
CA GLY A 24 -4.35 7.33 17.45
C GLY A 24 -5.32 8.32 16.82
N HIS A 25 -5.06 8.83 15.62
CA HIS A 25 -6.02 9.68 14.91
C HIS A 25 -7.23 8.87 14.41
N PRO A 26 -8.49 9.30 14.64
CA PRO A 26 -9.67 8.48 14.33
C PRO A 26 -9.77 8.00 12.88
N ALA A 27 -9.39 8.86 11.92
CA ALA A 27 -9.42 8.49 10.50
C ALA A 27 -8.36 7.44 10.13
N ARG A 28 -7.21 7.44 10.82
CA ARG A 28 -6.16 6.44 10.63
C ARG A 28 -6.60 5.10 11.19
N GLU A 29 -7.06 5.09 12.44
CA GLU A 29 -7.50 3.87 13.11
C GLU A 29 -8.65 3.22 12.33
N LYS A 30 -9.65 4.01 11.93
CA LYS A 30 -10.77 3.50 11.11
C LYS A 30 -10.32 2.92 9.78
N ALA A 31 -9.38 3.57 9.08
CA ALA A 31 -8.89 3.06 7.81
C ALA A 31 -8.12 1.74 7.99
N LEU A 32 -7.36 1.63 9.08
CA LEU A 32 -6.64 0.42 9.45
C LEU A 32 -7.60 -0.71 9.83
N ASP A 33 -8.65 -0.43 10.62
CA ASP A 33 -9.69 -1.39 10.99
C ASP A 33 -10.37 -1.99 9.76
N VAL A 34 -10.80 -1.13 8.84
CA VAL A 34 -11.47 -1.58 7.60
C VAL A 34 -10.52 -2.41 6.73
N ALA A 35 -9.25 -2.03 6.63
CA ALA A 35 -8.28 -2.83 5.87
C ALA A 35 -8.03 -4.20 6.53
N TYR A 36 -7.96 -4.24 7.85
CA TYR A 36 -7.83 -5.46 8.63
C TYR A 36 -9.03 -6.40 8.47
N GLU A 37 -10.25 -5.87 8.57
CA GLU A 37 -11.49 -6.65 8.41
C GLU A 37 -11.57 -7.33 7.05
N GLU A 38 -11.20 -6.63 5.97
CA GLU A 38 -11.19 -7.22 4.63
C GLU A 38 -10.11 -8.28 4.46
N LEU A 39 -8.91 -8.08 5.03
CA LEU A 39 -7.87 -9.10 5.03
C LEU A 39 -8.32 -10.34 5.81
N SER A 40 -8.86 -10.16 7.01
CA SER A 40 -9.36 -11.24 7.87
C SER A 40 -10.47 -12.03 7.17
N SER A 41 -11.40 -11.35 6.49
CA SER A 41 -12.45 -11.98 5.68
C SER A 41 -11.90 -12.79 4.51
N LEU A 42 -10.80 -12.34 3.88
CA LEU A 42 -10.11 -13.10 2.85
C LEU A 42 -9.39 -14.33 3.45
N GLN A 43 -8.66 -14.15 4.56
CA GLN A 43 -7.93 -15.23 5.23
C GLN A 43 -8.83 -16.34 5.78
N GLY A 44 -10.07 -16.01 6.17
CA GLY A 44 -11.07 -17.02 6.56
C GLY A 44 -11.41 -18.01 5.43
N ARG A 45 -11.06 -17.71 4.18
CA ARG A 45 -11.31 -18.55 3.00
C ARG A 45 -10.03 -18.98 2.28
N ASP A 46 -9.01 -18.15 2.35
CA ASP A 46 -7.68 -18.40 1.79
C ASP A 46 -6.61 -17.95 2.80
N PRO A 47 -6.22 -18.82 3.75
CA PRO A 47 -5.26 -18.49 4.80
C PRO A 47 -3.90 -18.05 4.27
N TYR A 48 -3.53 -18.51 3.06
CA TYR A 48 -2.25 -18.25 2.41
C TYR A 48 -2.37 -17.23 1.27
N ALA A 49 -3.30 -16.27 1.42
CA ALA A 49 -3.53 -15.21 0.46
C ALA A 49 -2.22 -14.54 0.03
N GLN A 50 -1.98 -14.52 -1.28
CA GLN A 50 -0.74 -14.05 -1.86
C GLN A 50 -1.02 -13.06 -2.99
N PHE A 51 -0.38 -11.90 -2.92
CA PHE A 51 -0.44 -10.84 -3.93
C PHE A 51 0.96 -10.64 -4.52
N SER A 52 1.09 -10.71 -5.83
CA SER A 52 2.34 -10.39 -6.54
C SER A 52 2.16 -9.12 -7.38
N PHE A 53 3.16 -8.25 -7.36
CA PHE A 53 3.21 -7.02 -8.14
C PHE A 53 4.28 -7.16 -9.23
N LEU A 54 3.85 -7.26 -10.48
CA LEU A 54 4.70 -7.56 -11.63
C LEU A 54 4.58 -6.41 -12.64
N GLY A 55 5.39 -5.37 -12.47
CA GLY A 55 5.29 -4.15 -13.27
C GLY A 55 3.93 -3.48 -13.10
N ASP A 56 3.12 -3.48 -14.16
CA ASP A 56 1.77 -2.90 -14.18
C ASP A 56 0.66 -3.91 -13.87
N GLU A 57 1.01 -5.17 -13.61
CA GLU A 57 0.05 -6.23 -13.31
C GLU A 57 0.07 -6.59 -11.82
N VAL A 58 -1.12 -6.92 -11.33
CA VAL A 58 -1.30 -7.49 -9.99
C VAL A 58 -1.86 -8.89 -10.13
N VAL A 59 -1.22 -9.85 -9.48
CA VAL A 59 -1.62 -11.26 -9.51
C VAL A 59 -2.01 -11.70 -8.11
N TYR A 60 -3.14 -12.41 -7.98
CA TYR A 60 -3.56 -13.07 -6.76
C TYR A 60 -3.42 -14.59 -6.91
N GLY A 61 -2.56 -15.21 -6.10
CA GLY A 61 -2.17 -16.61 -6.28
C GLY A 61 -1.61 -16.86 -7.67
N GLN A 62 -2.41 -17.45 -8.56
CA GLN A 62 -2.06 -17.72 -9.98
C GLN A 62 -2.96 -16.96 -10.98
N SER A 63 -3.81 -16.05 -10.52
CA SER A 63 -4.79 -15.35 -11.34
C SER A 63 -4.52 -13.85 -11.40
N ALA A 64 -4.43 -13.29 -12.60
CA ALA A 64 -4.28 -11.85 -12.79
C ALA A 64 -5.56 -11.10 -12.37
N LEU A 65 -5.39 -10.09 -11.51
CA LEU A 65 -6.46 -9.18 -11.11
C LEU A 65 -6.57 -8.06 -12.15
N ARG A 66 -7.29 -8.31 -13.25
CA ARG A 66 -7.44 -7.34 -14.36
C ARG A 66 -8.01 -5.98 -13.92
N GLU A 67 -8.87 -5.98 -12.89
CA GLU A 67 -9.41 -4.75 -12.27
C GLU A 67 -8.31 -3.84 -11.69
N MET A 68 -7.12 -4.39 -11.42
CA MET A 68 -5.97 -3.71 -10.82
C MET A 68 -4.85 -3.41 -11.83
N GLY A 69 -5.14 -3.48 -13.13
CA GLY A 69 -4.17 -3.14 -14.17
C GLY A 69 -3.69 -1.68 -14.05
N ALA A 70 -2.39 -1.47 -14.17
CA ALA A 70 -1.71 -0.16 -14.03
C ALA A 70 -1.98 0.58 -12.70
N TRP A 71 -2.40 -0.15 -11.66
CA TRP A 71 -2.74 0.41 -10.37
C TRP A 71 -1.53 1.12 -9.72
N ASP A 72 -1.68 2.41 -9.40
CA ASP A 72 -0.57 3.24 -8.90
C ASP A 72 0.11 2.68 -7.65
N TRP A 73 -0.65 2.10 -6.72
CA TRP A 73 -0.08 1.49 -5.52
C TRP A 73 0.72 0.23 -5.84
N GLY A 74 0.29 -0.58 -6.82
CA GLY A 74 1.07 -1.73 -7.27
C GLY A 74 2.45 -1.30 -7.80
N ARG A 75 2.49 -0.24 -8.61
CA ARG A 75 3.74 0.35 -9.10
C ARG A 75 4.61 0.93 -7.98
N LYS A 76 4.01 1.65 -7.01
CA LYS A 76 4.74 2.20 -5.85
C LYS A 76 5.37 1.11 -4.98
N LEU A 77 4.62 0.04 -4.73
CA LEU A 77 5.10 -1.12 -3.98
C LEU A 77 6.26 -1.80 -4.72
N ALA A 78 6.09 -2.09 -6.01
CA ALA A 78 7.16 -2.67 -6.83
C ALA A 78 8.42 -1.78 -6.86
N ALA A 79 8.27 -0.46 -7.01
CA ALA A 79 9.38 0.50 -6.98
C ALA A 79 10.09 0.56 -5.63
N ALA A 80 9.38 0.28 -4.53
CA ALA A 80 9.95 0.13 -3.18
C ALA A 80 10.55 -1.27 -2.94
N GLY A 81 10.70 -2.09 -3.97
CA GLY A 81 11.23 -3.46 -3.88
C GLY A 81 10.23 -4.49 -3.35
N VAL A 82 8.97 -4.09 -3.12
CA VAL A 82 7.91 -4.99 -2.64
C VAL A 82 7.30 -5.69 -3.85
N GLN A 83 7.81 -6.87 -4.15
CA GLN A 83 7.33 -7.68 -5.28
C GLN A 83 6.17 -8.60 -4.90
N ARG A 84 6.02 -8.91 -3.61
CA ARG A 84 5.04 -9.88 -3.11
C ARG A 84 4.61 -9.54 -1.70
N LEU A 85 3.31 -9.63 -1.44
CA LEU A 85 2.74 -9.72 -0.10
C LEU A 85 2.21 -11.13 0.08
N GLU A 86 2.60 -11.76 1.17
CA GLU A 86 2.19 -13.10 1.53
C GLU A 86 1.85 -13.11 3.00
N PHE A 87 0.68 -13.65 3.31
CA PHE A 87 0.23 -13.82 4.68
C PHE A 87 0.34 -15.31 5.01
N VAL A 88 1.25 -15.65 5.92
CA VAL A 88 1.61 -17.05 6.23
C VAL A 88 0.74 -17.68 7.32
N ASP A 89 -0.02 -16.85 8.05
CA ASP A 89 -1.00 -17.25 9.06
C ASP A 89 -2.03 -16.12 9.24
N VAL A 90 -3.08 -16.38 10.03
CA VAL A 90 -4.06 -15.38 10.46
C VAL A 90 -3.34 -14.29 11.26
N VAL A 91 -3.36 -13.07 10.74
CA VAL A 91 -2.67 -11.93 11.36
C VAL A 91 -3.61 -11.25 12.37
N SER A 92 -3.07 -10.81 13.51
CA SER A 92 -3.82 -9.94 14.43
C SER A 92 -3.95 -8.52 13.88
N ARG A 93 -4.84 -7.72 14.47
CA ARG A 93 -5.00 -6.32 14.09
C ARG A 93 -3.69 -5.55 14.26
N GLU A 94 -3.04 -5.77 15.39
CA GLU A 94 -1.84 -5.06 15.81
C GLU A 94 -0.67 -5.39 14.88
N GLU A 95 -0.41 -6.67 14.62
CA GLU A 95 0.61 -7.13 13.69
C GLU A 95 0.38 -6.58 12.27
N TYR A 96 -0.89 -6.53 11.83
CA TYR A 96 -1.22 -5.95 10.54
C TYR A 96 -0.90 -4.45 10.48
N GLY A 97 -1.18 -3.71 11.56
CA GLY A 97 -0.82 -2.31 11.70
C GLY A 97 0.68 -2.06 11.66
N GLU A 98 1.47 -2.87 12.37
CA GLU A 98 2.93 -2.83 12.35
C GLU A 98 3.48 -3.13 10.95
N PHE A 99 2.95 -4.17 10.31
CA PHE A 99 3.31 -4.52 8.94
C PHE A 99 3.05 -3.37 7.95
N LEU A 100 1.89 -2.70 8.03
CA LEU A 100 1.62 -1.55 7.15
C LEU A 100 2.53 -0.35 7.46
N ALA A 101 2.92 -0.16 8.73
CA ALA A 101 3.88 0.88 9.10
C ALA A 101 5.27 0.61 8.50
N ASP A 102 5.74 -0.64 8.57
CA ASP A 102 6.99 -1.07 7.94
C ASP A 102 6.95 -0.91 6.41
N LEU A 103 5.81 -1.29 5.81
CA LEU A 103 5.60 -1.13 4.38
C LEU A 103 5.67 0.34 3.95
N LEU A 104 5.02 1.22 4.71
CA LEU A 104 5.05 2.67 4.49
C LEU A 104 6.46 3.24 4.65
N ALA A 105 7.21 2.79 5.66
CA ALA A 105 8.60 3.19 5.88
C ALA A 105 9.51 2.78 4.71
N ARG A 106 9.30 1.59 4.11
CA ARG A 106 10.04 1.13 2.92
C ARG A 106 9.74 1.95 1.67
N MET A 107 8.52 2.47 1.54
CA MET A 107 8.12 3.32 0.42
C MET A 107 8.55 4.78 0.60
N ALA A 108 8.94 5.19 1.81
CA ALA A 108 9.46 6.52 2.04
C ALA A 108 10.78 6.71 1.28
N PRO A 109 11.03 7.90 0.71
CA PRO A 109 12.31 8.19 0.08
C PRO A 109 13.43 8.00 1.09
N ALA A 110 14.54 7.38 0.66
CA ALA A 110 15.70 7.18 1.51
C ALA A 110 16.14 8.52 2.11
N PRO A 111 16.47 8.59 3.41
CA PRO A 111 17.01 9.81 4.01
C PRO A 111 18.29 10.20 3.27
N GLY A 112 18.27 11.36 2.61
CA GLY A 112 19.39 11.87 1.79
C GLY A 112 19.28 11.63 0.28
N ALA A 113 18.20 11.01 -0.21
CA ALA A 113 17.89 11.09 -1.64
C ALA A 113 17.63 12.56 -2.00
N PRO A 114 18.29 13.13 -3.04
CA PRO A 114 18.00 14.50 -3.46
C PRO A 114 16.53 14.55 -3.90
N GLY A 115 15.69 15.07 -3.01
CA GLY A 115 14.30 15.34 -3.31
C GLY A 115 14.29 16.28 -4.50
N ALA A 116 13.58 15.90 -5.57
CA ALA A 116 13.26 16.78 -6.67
C ALA A 116 12.56 18.01 -6.08
N SER A 117 13.35 19.04 -5.80
CA SER A 117 12.95 20.37 -5.37
C SER A 117 12.06 20.95 -6.45
N THR A 118 10.76 20.67 -6.37
CA THR A 118 9.75 21.22 -7.27
C THR A 118 9.42 22.68 -6.92
N ALA A 119 10.21 23.30 -6.03
CA ALA A 119 10.09 24.72 -5.66
C ALA A 119 10.97 25.66 -6.52
N GLU A 120 12.02 25.17 -7.20
CA GLU A 120 12.99 26.08 -7.86
C GLU A 120 12.65 26.43 -9.33
N ALA A 121 11.68 25.76 -9.96
CA ALA A 121 11.32 26.04 -11.36
C ALA A 121 10.49 27.33 -11.59
N ARG A 122 10.11 28.08 -10.54
CA ARG A 122 9.20 29.23 -10.66
C ARG A 122 9.86 30.62 -10.64
N HIS A 123 11.18 30.71 -10.40
CA HIS A 123 11.89 32.00 -10.33
C HIS A 123 12.71 32.40 -11.58
N ALA A 124 12.77 31.56 -12.62
CA ALA A 124 13.56 31.85 -13.83
C ALA A 124 12.79 32.59 -14.97
N ARG A 125 11.56 33.07 -14.74
CA ARG A 125 10.75 33.80 -15.76
C ARG A 125 10.41 35.25 -15.40
N ARG A 126 11.18 35.87 -14.52
CA ARG A 126 11.04 37.31 -14.18
C ARG A 126 12.39 37.99 -13.97
N GLN A 127 13.28 37.93 -14.95
CA GLN A 127 14.27 39.00 -15.19
C GLN A 127 14.50 39.07 -16.70
N GLY A 128 13.67 39.88 -17.36
CA GLY A 128 14.06 40.58 -18.57
C GLY A 128 14.54 41.97 -18.19
#